data_AF-A0A4Z0GX73-F1
#
_entry.id   AF-A0A4Z0GX73-F1
#
_cell.length_a   1.000
_cell.length_b   1.000
_cell.length_c   1.000
_cell.angle_alpha   90.00
_cell.angle_beta   90.00
_cell.angle_gamma   90.00
#
_symmetry.space_group_name_H-M   'P 1'
#
loop_
_entity.id
_entity.type
_entity.pdbx_description
1 polymer ?
#
loop_
_entity_poly.entity_id
_entity_poly.type
_entity_poly.pdbx_seq_one_letter_code
_entity_poly.pdbx_strand_id
1 'polypeptide(L)'
;MYLDNNRIERREPMKIPTFVECEKFLYASLRKFGIAEPFDDFLQDAYFIYHSCCEKYDGSLSKFTTYFVYKFEYHLKSYLRDEHRKRQTLHLLHSPPMVECPMDEPLLLLDILHHHRLTPLEQEIFLLSYKGLPMSLIATRKQISLSTVKRTRKQIKQKLLLDAV
;
A
#
# COMPACT_ATOMS: atom_id res chain seq x y z
N MET A 1 42.11 49.02 -11.56
CA MET A 1 41.01 49.33 -10.61
C MET A 1 39.72 49.17 -11.41
N TYR A 2 38.84 48.20 -11.15
CA TYR A 2 38.26 47.83 -9.86
C TYR A 2 37.98 46.32 -9.79
N LEU A 3 38.20 45.77 -8.60
CA LEU A 3 37.73 44.46 -8.18
C LEU A 3 36.22 44.55 -7.94
N ASP A 4 35.43 43.75 -8.65
CA ASP A 4 33.99 43.63 -8.43
C ASP A 4 33.76 42.78 -7.17
N ASN A 5 33.81 43.46 -6.03
CA ASN A 5 33.68 42.86 -4.71
C ASN A 5 32.23 42.46 -4.45
N ASN A 6 31.98 41.15 -4.46
CA ASN A 6 31.15 40.45 -3.48
C ASN A 6 29.81 41.12 -3.13
N ARG A 7 28.81 40.96 -4.00
CA ARG A 7 27.42 40.78 -3.53
C ARG A 7 27.24 39.34 -3.06
N ILE A 8 27.88 38.99 -1.94
CA ILE A 8 27.41 37.88 -1.12
C ILE A 8 26.13 38.40 -0.46
N GLU A 9 24.99 38.19 -1.11
CA GLU A 9 23.69 38.36 -0.50
C GLU A 9 23.69 37.54 0.79
N ARG A 10 23.79 38.23 1.93
CA ARG A 10 23.58 37.62 3.25
C ARG A 10 22.13 37.17 3.28
N ARG A 11 21.85 35.95 2.81
CA ARG A 11 20.57 35.29 3.04
C ARG A 11 20.39 35.22 4.56
N GLU A 12 19.36 35.90 5.06
CA GLU A 12 18.99 35.80 6.46
C GLU A 12 18.89 34.32 6.87
N PRO A 13 19.30 33.96 8.10
CA PRO A 13 19.21 32.58 8.55
C PRO A 13 17.76 32.11 8.42
N MET A 14 17.52 31.13 7.52
CA MET A 14 16.19 30.59 7.27
C MET A 14 15.63 30.04 8.58
N LYS A 15 14.58 30.69 9.09
CA LYS A 15 13.89 30.25 10.30
C LYS A 15 13.35 28.83 10.08
N ILE A 16 13.81 27.88 10.89
CA ILE A 16 13.30 26.52 10.88
C ILE A 16 11.87 26.54 11.44
N PRO A 17 10.87 26.05 10.69
CA PRO A 17 9.50 25.95 11.18
C PRO A 17 9.42 24.93 12.30
N THR A 18 8.54 25.15 13.27
CA THR A 18 8.21 24.22 14.35
C THR A 18 7.62 22.92 13.80
N PHE A 19 7.65 21.85 14.60
CA PHE A 19 7.05 20.58 14.21
C PHE A 19 5.56 20.71 13.88
N VAL A 20 4.81 21.45 14.71
CA VAL A 20 3.36 21.68 14.53
C VAL A 20 3.07 22.36 13.19
N GLU A 21 3.89 23.32 12.75
CA GLU A 21 3.74 23.97 11.44
C GLU A 21 3.96 23.00 10.26
N CYS A 22 4.66 21.89 10.51
CA CYS A 22 4.94 20.86 9.52
C CYS A 22 3.87 19.75 9.46
N GLU A 23 3.01 19.60 10.48
CA GLU A 23 2.06 18.48 10.61
C GLU A 23 1.15 18.30 9.39
N LYS A 24 0.65 19.40 8.81
CA LYS A 24 -0.20 19.34 7.62
C LYS A 24 0.46 18.59 6.45
N PHE A 25 1.78 18.70 6.31
CA PHE A 25 2.53 17.99 5.28
C PHE A 25 2.70 16.51 5.62
N LEU A 26 2.89 16.19 6.90
CA LEU A 26 2.95 14.82 7.38
C LEU A 26 1.65 14.07 7.12
N TYR A 27 0.50 14.65 7.50
CA TYR A 27 -0.81 14.07 7.22
C TYR A 27 -1.06 13.89 5.72
N ALA A 28 -0.66 14.87 4.90
CA ALA A 28 -0.76 14.76 3.45
C ALA A 28 0.11 13.60 2.90
N SER A 29 1.34 13.46 3.39
CA SER A 29 2.22 12.34 3.02
C SER A 29 1.64 11.00 3.46
N LEU A 30 1.16 10.86 4.70
CA LEU A 30 0.57 9.62 5.20
C LEU A 30 -0.62 9.17 4.34
N ARG A 31 -1.52 10.10 4.02
CA ARG A 31 -2.67 9.82 3.13
C ARG A 31 -2.23 9.47 1.72
N LYS A 32 -1.22 10.15 1.17
CA LYS A 32 -0.63 9.84 -0.14
C LYS A 32 -0.07 8.41 -0.20
N PHE A 33 0.49 7.91 0.90
CA PHE A 33 0.99 6.54 1.01
C PHE A 33 -0.08 5.51 1.40
N GLY A 34 -1.35 5.91 1.50
CA GLY A 34 -2.46 5.01 1.82
C GLY A 34 -2.41 4.45 3.24
N ILE A 35 -1.70 5.13 4.14
CA ILE A 35 -1.66 4.75 5.56
C ILE A 35 -3.00 5.14 6.17
N ALA A 36 -3.66 4.19 6.83
CA ALA A 36 -4.92 4.40 7.52
C ALA A 36 -4.67 4.94 8.94
N GLU A 37 -5.65 5.68 9.46
CA GLU A 37 -5.63 6.13 10.86
C GLU A 37 -5.72 4.92 11.83
N PRO A 38 -5.16 5.03 13.05
CA PRO A 38 -4.51 6.20 13.66
C PRO A 38 -3.07 6.46 13.16
N PHE A 39 -2.64 7.73 13.23
CA PHE A 39 -1.32 8.16 12.74
C PHE A 39 -0.26 8.34 13.82
N ASP A 40 -0.60 8.07 15.09
CA ASP A 40 0.22 8.43 16.26
C ASP A 40 1.67 7.92 16.15
N ASP A 41 1.84 6.65 15.79
CA ASP A 41 3.16 6.02 15.63
C ASP A 41 4.00 6.74 14.56
N PHE A 42 3.37 7.08 13.42
CA PHE A 42 4.06 7.75 12.33
C PHE A 42 4.37 9.22 12.64
N LEU A 43 3.54 9.88 13.44
CA LEU A 43 3.81 11.24 13.91
C LEU A 43 4.96 11.25 14.91
N GLN A 44 5.05 10.24 15.77
CA GLN A 44 6.18 10.06 16.67
C GLN A 44 7.48 9.83 15.88
N ASP A 45 7.48 8.97 14.87
CA ASP A 45 8.63 8.77 13.98
C ASP A 45 9.01 10.06 13.24
N ALA A 46 8.00 10.80 12.74
CA ALA A 46 8.21 12.09 12.11
C ALA A 46 8.86 13.09 13.06
N TYR A 47 8.51 13.08 14.35
CA TYR A 47 9.09 13.95 15.36
C TYR A 47 10.59 13.67 15.58
N PHE A 48 10.99 12.40 15.64
CA PHE A 48 12.41 12.04 15.72
C PHE A 48 13.18 12.44 14.45
N ILE A 49 12.57 12.22 13.28
CA ILE A 49 13.15 12.65 12.00
C ILE A 49 13.30 14.17 11.94
N TYR A 50 12.31 14.92 12.43
CA TYR A 50 12.33 16.38 12.47
C TYR A 50 13.55 16.89 13.25
N HIS A 51 13.77 16.37 14.46
CA HIS A 51 14.94 16.75 15.27
C HIS A 51 16.26 16.41 14.59
N SER A 52 16.39 15.22 14.00
CA SER A 52 17.59 14.90 13.22
C SER A 52 17.76 15.81 12.00
N CYS A 53 16.66 16.32 11.42
CA CYS A 53 16.74 17.28 10.33
C CYS A 53 17.19 18.66 10.82
N CYS A 54 16.72 19.12 11.98
CA CYS A 54 17.15 20.39 12.58
C CYS A 54 18.67 20.46 12.78
N GLU A 55 19.30 19.36 13.20
CA GLU A 55 20.76 19.29 13.40
C GLU A 55 21.56 19.30 12.10
N LYS A 56 21.01 18.75 11.02
CA LYS A 56 21.72 18.46 9.76
C LYS A 56 21.31 19.35 8.60
N TYR A 57 20.35 20.24 8.83
CA TYR A 57 19.76 21.04 7.76
C TYR A 57 20.76 22.06 7.21
N ASP A 58 20.90 22.05 5.89
CA ASP A 58 21.63 23.07 5.14
C ASP A 58 20.64 23.87 4.29
N GLY A 59 20.41 25.12 4.70
CA GLY A 59 19.50 26.05 4.03
C GLY A 59 19.99 26.55 2.67
N SER A 60 21.22 26.23 2.27
CA SER A 60 21.71 26.54 0.92
C SER A 60 21.11 25.61 -0.15
N LEU A 61 20.73 24.38 0.24
CA LEU A 61 20.28 23.33 -0.68
C LEU A 61 18.77 23.37 -0.95
N SER A 62 17.96 23.61 0.08
CA SER A 62 16.49 23.60 -0.04
C SER A 62 15.83 24.27 1.17
N LYS A 63 14.51 24.47 1.11
CA LYS A 63 13.70 24.86 2.29
C LYS A 63 13.62 23.71 3.28
N PHE A 64 13.62 24.01 4.58
CA PHE A 64 13.54 23.01 5.65
C PHE A 64 12.36 22.05 5.48
N THR A 65 11.15 22.57 5.22
CA THR A 65 9.96 21.74 5.04
C THR A 65 10.13 20.72 3.91
N THR A 66 10.75 21.12 2.80
CA THR A 66 11.02 20.25 1.66
C THR A 66 12.01 19.16 2.05
N TYR A 67 13.10 19.53 2.72
CA TYR A 67 14.10 18.58 3.20
C TYR A 67 13.51 17.56 4.19
N PHE A 68 12.77 18.06 5.18
CA PHE A 68 12.12 17.25 6.20
C PHE A 68 11.09 16.29 5.60
N VAL A 69 10.17 16.79 4.77
CA VAL A 69 9.15 15.95 4.11
C VAL A 69 9.81 14.88 3.24
N TYR A 70 10.87 15.23 2.51
CA TYR A 70 11.62 14.24 1.72
C TYR A 70 12.20 13.12 2.59
N LYS A 71 12.81 13.46 3.73
CA LYS A 71 13.35 12.47 4.69
C LYS A 71 12.25 11.60 5.28
N PHE A 72 11.13 12.20 5.64
CA PHE A 72 9.97 11.48 6.15
C PHE A 72 9.36 10.52 5.10
N GLU A 73 9.13 10.98 3.87
CA GLU A 73 8.62 10.10 2.80
C GLU A 73 9.59 8.95 2.48
N TYR A 74 10.90 9.18 2.55
CA TYR A 74 11.89 8.12 2.39
C TYR A 74 11.80 7.06 3.51
N HIS A 75 11.60 7.51 4.75
CA HIS A 75 11.34 6.63 5.88
C HIS A 75 10.06 5.81 5.67
N LEU A 76 8.94 6.43 5.26
CA LEU A 76 7.69 5.72 4.95
C LEU A 76 7.86 4.67 3.85
N LYS A 77 8.57 4.99 2.77
CA LYS A 77 8.86 4.00 1.70
C LYS A 77 9.65 2.80 2.22
N SER A 78 10.62 3.05 3.10
CA SER A 78 11.42 1.98 3.70
C SER A 78 10.56 1.10 4.60
N TYR A 79 9.75 1.72 5.46
CA TYR A 79 8.77 1.03 6.31
C TYR A 79 7.81 0.15 5.50
N LEU A 80 7.17 0.71 4.47
CA LEU A 80 6.21 -0.03 3.63
C LEU A 80 6.84 -1.20 2.88
N ARG A 81 8.09 -1.04 2.43
CA ARG A 81 8.84 -2.13 1.80
C ARG A 81 9.10 -3.28 2.78
N ASP A 82 9.43 -2.95 4.04
CA ASP A 82 9.69 -3.95 5.06
C ASP A 82 8.40 -4.62 5.54
N GLU A 83 7.31 -3.86 5.68
CA GLU A 83 5.96 -4.40 5.91
C GLU A 83 5.55 -5.38 4.82
N HIS A 84 5.76 -5.02 3.54
CA HIS A 84 5.46 -5.90 2.42
C HIS A 84 6.26 -7.20 2.49
N ARG A 85 7.57 -7.11 2.79
CA ARG A 85 8.42 -8.30 2.98
C ARG A 85 7.94 -9.17 4.13
N LYS A 86 7.61 -8.57 5.29
CA LYS A 86 7.06 -9.30 6.44
C LYS A 86 5.77 -10.02 6.09
N ARG A 87 4.85 -9.37 5.36
CA ARG A 87 3.60 -10.00 4.89
C ARG A 87 3.87 -11.16 3.95
N GLN A 88 4.82 -11.03 3.02
CA GLN A 88 5.22 -12.15 2.16
C GLN A 88 5.76 -13.32 2.97
N THR A 89 6.63 -13.08 3.95
CA THR A 89 7.16 -14.13 4.83
C THR A 89 6.05 -14.78 5.66
N LEU A 90 5.13 -14.01 6.23
CA LEU A 90 3.99 -14.53 6.99
C LEU A 90 3.04 -15.34 6.09
N HIS A 91 2.85 -14.94 4.84
CA HIS A 91 2.06 -15.71 3.88
C HIS A 91 2.70 -17.08 3.57
N LEU A 92 4.03 -17.17 3.56
CA LEU A 92 4.75 -18.44 3.41
C LEU A 92 4.66 -19.33 4.66
N LEU A 93 4.52 -18.73 5.85
CA LEU A 93 4.44 -19.46 7.13
C LEU A 93 3.02 -19.88 7.51
N HIS A 94 2.00 -19.12 7.08
CA HIS A 94 0.59 -19.34 7.41
C HIS A 94 -0.24 -19.78 6.21
N SER A 95 0.38 -20.13 5.08
CA SER A 95 -0.34 -20.84 4.03
C SER A 95 -0.87 -22.15 4.63
N PRO A 96 -2.21 -22.37 4.65
CA PRO A 96 -2.71 -23.72 4.92
C PRO A 96 -2.06 -24.64 3.89
N PRO A 97 -1.75 -25.91 4.23
CA PRO A 97 -1.23 -26.84 3.24
C PRO A 97 -2.17 -26.78 2.04
N MET A 98 -1.69 -26.18 0.94
CA MET A 98 -2.42 -26.21 -0.30
C MET A 98 -2.50 -27.70 -0.60
N VAL A 99 -3.71 -28.25 -0.51
CA VAL A 99 -4.04 -29.51 -1.15
C VAL A 99 -3.43 -29.40 -2.53
N GLU A 100 -2.43 -30.24 -2.80
CA GLU A 100 -1.62 -30.22 -4.02
C GLU A 100 -2.55 -30.12 -5.22
N CYS A 101 -2.75 -28.89 -5.70
CA CYS A 101 -3.52 -28.63 -6.89
C CYS A 101 -2.50 -28.79 -8.01
N PRO A 102 -2.62 -29.82 -8.87
CA PRO A 102 -1.59 -30.20 -9.83
C PRO A 102 -1.65 -29.28 -11.05
N MET A 103 -1.50 -27.97 -10.84
CA MET A 103 -1.45 -26.99 -11.91
C MET A 103 -0.24 -26.09 -11.67
N ASP A 104 0.69 -26.14 -12.62
CA ASP A 104 2.03 -25.52 -12.61
C ASP A 104 2.04 -23.99 -12.63
N GLU A 105 0.90 -23.30 -12.49
CA GLU A 105 0.79 -21.87 -12.76
C GLU A 105 -0.05 -21.08 -11.73
N PRO A 106 0.55 -20.71 -10.57
CA PRO A 106 -0.09 -19.87 -9.55
C PRO A 106 -0.55 -18.49 -10.06
N LEU A 107 0.09 -17.99 -11.12
CA LEU A 107 -0.23 -16.70 -11.75
C LEU A 107 -1.60 -16.72 -12.43
N LEU A 108 -2.00 -17.84 -13.04
CA LEU A 108 -3.29 -17.99 -13.70
C LEU A 108 -4.46 -17.82 -12.71
N LEU A 109 -4.31 -18.33 -11.49
CA LEU A 109 -5.33 -18.15 -10.45
C LEU A 109 -5.45 -16.68 -10.03
N LEU A 110 -4.33 -15.97 -9.96
CA LEU A 110 -4.29 -14.55 -9.62
C LEU A 110 -4.99 -13.72 -10.70
N ASP A 111 -4.74 -14.02 -11.98
CA ASP A 111 -5.35 -13.34 -13.13
C ASP A 111 -6.86 -13.56 -13.18
N ILE A 112 -7.32 -14.78 -12.89
CA ILE A 112 -8.76 -15.09 -12.84
C ILE A 112 -9.43 -14.39 -11.64
N LEU A 113 -8.78 -14.34 -10.47
CA LEU A 113 -9.32 -13.67 -9.29
C LEU A 113 -9.44 -12.16 -9.48
N HIS A 114 -8.50 -11.54 -10.21
CA HIS A 114 -8.51 -10.10 -10.50
C HIS A 114 -9.19 -9.76 -11.82
N HIS A 115 -9.89 -10.71 -12.42
CA HIS A 115 -10.55 -10.48 -13.69
C HIS A 115 -11.61 -9.38 -13.57
N HIS A 116 -11.46 -8.31 -14.35
CA HIS A 116 -12.25 -7.06 -14.28
C HIS A 116 -13.77 -7.23 -14.42
N ARG A 117 -14.25 -8.40 -14.88
CA ARG A 117 -15.67 -8.70 -15.12
C ARG A 117 -16.31 -9.44 -13.96
N LEU A 118 -15.53 -9.96 -13.02
CA LEU A 118 -16.04 -10.63 -11.84
C LEU A 118 -16.37 -9.59 -10.78
N THR A 119 -17.61 -9.65 -10.28
CA THR A 119 -18.04 -8.93 -9.09
C THR A 119 -17.37 -9.50 -7.85
N PRO A 120 -17.31 -8.76 -6.73
CA PRO A 120 -16.74 -9.27 -5.49
C PRO A 120 -17.35 -10.60 -5.04
N LEU A 121 -18.68 -10.74 -5.16
CA LEU A 121 -19.38 -11.99 -4.84
C LEU A 121 -18.95 -13.16 -5.76
N GLU A 122 -18.76 -12.89 -7.04
CA GLU A 122 -18.29 -13.89 -8.00
C GLU A 122 -16.84 -14.32 -7.73
N GLN A 123 -15.95 -13.38 -7.41
CA GLN A 123 -14.57 -13.67 -7.03
C GLN A 123 -14.50 -14.56 -5.79
N GLU A 124 -15.30 -14.25 -4.77
CA GLU A 124 -15.35 -15.04 -3.54
C GLU A 124 -15.94 -16.42 -3.77
N ILE A 125 -17.03 -16.54 -4.53
CA ILE A 125 -17.63 -17.84 -4.87
C ILE A 125 -16.66 -18.67 -5.72
N PHE A 126 -15.93 -18.05 -6.65
CA PHE A 126 -14.89 -18.70 -7.43
C PHE A 126 -13.77 -19.21 -6.52
N LEU A 127 -13.21 -18.38 -5.64
CA LEU A 127 -12.14 -18.77 -4.72
C LEU A 127 -12.54 -19.92 -3.81
N LEU A 128 -13.74 -19.88 -3.22
CA LEU A 128 -14.23 -20.96 -2.36
C LEU A 128 -14.47 -22.25 -3.16
N SER A 129 -14.99 -22.13 -4.38
CA SER A 129 -15.16 -23.29 -5.28
C SER A 129 -13.81 -23.87 -5.70
N TYR A 130 -12.82 -23.02 -5.95
CA TYR A 130 -11.46 -23.40 -6.31
C TYR A 130 -10.74 -24.12 -5.18
N LYS A 131 -10.96 -23.70 -3.93
CA LYS A 131 -10.50 -24.40 -2.72
C LYS A 131 -11.21 -25.75 -2.46
N GLY A 132 -12.09 -26.19 -3.35
CA GLY A 132 -12.80 -27.46 -3.26
C GLY A 132 -13.99 -27.48 -2.30
N LEU A 133 -14.48 -26.32 -1.84
CA LEU A 133 -15.62 -26.32 -0.92
C LEU A 133 -16.91 -26.75 -1.64
N PRO A 134 -17.74 -27.59 -1.01
CA PRO A 134 -19.02 -27.99 -1.57
C PRO A 134 -19.98 -26.79 -1.63
N MET A 135 -20.82 -26.75 -2.67
CA MET A 135 -21.71 -25.61 -2.94
C MET A 135 -22.69 -25.32 -1.79
N SER A 136 -23.12 -26.35 -1.05
CA SER A 136 -23.94 -26.22 0.15
C SER A 136 -23.22 -25.42 1.24
N LEU A 137 -21.94 -25.70 1.47
CA LEU A 137 -21.13 -25.00 2.46
C LEU A 137 -20.84 -23.56 2.04
N ILE A 138 -20.64 -23.32 0.74
CA ILE A 138 -20.51 -21.96 0.19
C ILE A 138 -21.80 -21.16 0.43
N ALA A 139 -22.96 -21.76 0.16
CA ALA A 139 -24.26 -21.14 0.38
C ALA A 139 -24.45 -20.74 1.85
N THR A 140 -24.13 -21.65 2.78
CA THR A 140 -24.16 -21.37 4.23
C THR A 140 -23.17 -20.26 4.62
N ARG A 141 -21.92 -20.33 4.15
CA ARG A 141 -20.87 -19.37 4.51
C ARG A 141 -21.13 -17.96 3.99
N LYS A 142 -21.79 -17.84 2.83
CA LYS A 142 -22.15 -16.56 2.21
C LYS A 142 -23.57 -16.11 2.53
N GLN A 143 -24.33 -16.88 3.31
CA GLN A 143 -25.73 -16.60 3.65
C GLN A 143 -26.60 -16.37 2.40
N ILE A 144 -26.36 -17.15 1.34
CA ILE A 144 -27.11 -17.08 0.08
C ILE A 144 -27.72 -18.44 -0.25
N SER A 145 -28.71 -18.45 -1.14
CA SER A 145 -29.33 -19.70 -1.57
C SER A 145 -28.38 -20.56 -2.42
N LEU A 146 -28.54 -21.88 -2.37
CA LEU A 146 -27.79 -22.82 -3.20
C LEU A 146 -28.00 -22.56 -4.71
N SER A 147 -29.20 -22.14 -5.10
CA SER A 147 -29.51 -21.76 -6.48
C SER A 147 -28.75 -20.50 -6.91
N THR A 148 -28.56 -19.53 -6.02
CA THR A 148 -27.69 -18.36 -6.25
C THR A 148 -26.26 -18.82 -6.52
N VAL A 149 -25.67 -19.67 -5.68
CA VAL A 149 -24.31 -20.20 -5.89
C VAL A 149 -24.16 -20.88 -7.24
N LYS A 150 -25.11 -21.74 -7.63
CA LYS A 150 -25.11 -22.43 -8.92
C LYS A 150 -25.19 -21.44 -10.10
N ARG A 151 -26.06 -20.44 -10.01
CA ARG A 151 -26.22 -19.40 -11.05
C ARG A 151 -24.94 -18.58 -11.18
N THR A 152 -24.34 -18.16 -10.08
CA THR A 152 -23.12 -17.37 -10.07
C THR A 152 -21.94 -18.14 -10.66
N ARG A 153 -21.78 -19.45 -10.35
CA ARG A 153 -20.76 -20.29 -11.00
C ARG A 153 -20.94 -20.37 -12.52
N LYS A 154 -22.17 -20.45 -13.01
CA LYS A 154 -22.47 -20.42 -14.45
C LYS A 154 -22.05 -19.07 -15.08
N GLN A 155 -22.33 -17.96 -14.40
CA GLN A 155 -21.96 -16.62 -14.86
C GLN A 155 -20.44 -16.43 -14.89
N ILE A 156 -19.72 -16.87 -13.86
CA ILE A 156 -18.25 -16.87 -13.82
C ILE A 156 -17.69 -17.61 -15.03
N LYS A 157 -18.16 -18.85 -15.28
CA LYS A 157 -17.70 -19.64 -16.43
C LYS A 157 -17.95 -18.94 -17.76
N GLN A 158 -19.11 -18.30 -17.94
CA GLN A 158 -19.41 -17.55 -19.15
C GLN A 158 -18.46 -16.36 -19.34
N LYS A 159 -18.20 -15.60 -18.27
CA LYS A 159 -17.30 -14.44 -18.31
C LYS A 159 -15.87 -14.82 -18.66
N LEU A 160 -15.36 -15.90 -18.06
CA LEU A 160 -13.99 -16.38 -18.31
C LEU A 160 -13.80 -17.01 -19.69
N LEU A 161 -14.85 -17.62 -20.26
CA LEU A 161 -14.78 -18.21 -21.62
C LEU A 161 -14.93 -17.18 -22.74
N LEU A 162 -15.63 -16.07 -22.49
CA LEU A 162 -15.82 -15.00 -23.48
C LEU A 162 -14.52 -14.24 -23.81
N ASP A 163 -13.53 -14.28 -22.92
CA ASP A 163 -12.23 -13.61 -23.10
C ASP A 163 -11.11 -14.59 -23.53
N ALA A 164 -11.47 -15.84 -23.85
CA ALA A 164 -10.54 -16.86 -24.37
C ALA A 164 -10.56 -16.97 -25.92
N VAL A 165 -11.22 -16.03 -26.61
CA VAL A 165 -11.28 -15.85 -28.07
C VAL A 165 -10.70 -14.50 -28.42
#